data_AF-A0A8H3EQG2-F1
#
_entry.id   AF-A0A8H3EQG2-F1
#
_cell.length_a   1.000
_cell.length_b   1.000
_cell.length_c   1.000
_cell.angle_alpha   90.00
_cell.angle_beta   90.00
_cell.angle_gamma   90.00
#
_symmetry.space_group_name_H-M   'P 1'
#
loop_
_entity.id
_entity.type
_entity.pdbx_description
1 polymer ?
#
loop_
_entity_poly.entity_id
_entity_poly.type
_entity_poly.pdbx_seq_one_letter_code
_entity_poly.pdbx_strand_id
1 'polypeptide(L)'
;MDGISVHQSRENMGYKLAARIMKMLTPSQLEAIDVVMPIPETSNTTAPCVAARLNKPYRQGFIKSRYVFRTFIMPGQKARQKGVRRKLNAMQPQFADKNVLLVDDSIVRGTTSREIVILAKEAGARRVFFASAAPRIRHAHIYGIDLASPSELLAHNRTDDEIAAHIGAEKVIFQELDDLIDACRQAQAAPHGHCIKESQQFEVGVFNGNYITPVPQGYFAHLERIRGESKKIKVIESAREAVAAGVAKKDELRMATNGAEVTDDGEIVPSNRSKADTSSTVNGDHLPLLKGKRRRSIEEEDEKPKRVMDISMHNQHDFEAED
;
A
#
# COMPACT_ATOMS: atom_id res chain seq x y z
N MET A 1 8.26 14.95 17.45
CA MET A 1 8.07 13.71 18.24
C MET A 1 9.37 13.48 18.98
N ASP A 2 9.36 13.31 20.30
CA ASP A 2 10.58 13.10 21.11
C ASP A 2 11.71 14.12 20.85
N GLY A 3 11.35 15.40 20.67
CA GLY A 3 12.32 16.47 20.37
C GLY A 3 12.82 16.51 18.93
N ILE A 4 12.36 15.59 18.07
CA ILE A 4 12.70 15.52 16.65
C ILE A 4 11.60 16.21 15.81
N SER A 5 12.02 17.12 14.95
CA SER A 5 11.15 17.73 13.93
C SER A 5 10.92 16.76 12.77
N VAL A 6 9.70 16.25 12.62
CA VAL A 6 9.34 15.32 11.55
C VAL A 6 9.58 15.93 10.17
N HIS A 7 9.29 17.23 10.01
CA HIS A 7 9.52 17.94 8.75
C HIS A 7 11.01 17.96 8.40
N GLN A 8 11.85 18.39 9.34
CA GLN A 8 13.30 18.45 9.15
C GLN A 8 13.88 17.05 8.91
N SER A 9 13.37 16.01 9.58
CA SER A 9 13.80 14.63 9.31
C SER A 9 13.57 14.25 7.85
N ARG A 10 12.40 14.59 7.28
CA ARG A 10 12.07 14.27 5.89
C ARG A 10 12.89 15.06 4.88
N GLU A 11 13.26 16.30 5.20
CA GLU A 11 14.20 17.09 4.40
C GLU A 11 15.61 16.45 4.44
N ASN A 12 16.07 16.08 5.63
CA ASN A 12 17.34 15.38 5.84
C ASN A 12 17.39 14.04 5.08
N MET A 13 16.29 13.27 5.11
CA MET A 13 16.13 12.06 4.29
C MET A 13 16.33 12.36 2.82
N GLY A 14 15.83 13.50 2.31
CA GLY A 14 16.00 13.89 0.90
C GLY A 14 17.46 14.17 0.53
N TYR A 15 18.22 14.85 1.39
CA TYR A 15 19.65 15.07 1.15
C TYR A 15 20.45 13.77 1.16
N LYS A 16 20.17 12.88 2.11
CA LYS A 16 20.79 11.55 2.17
C LYS A 16 20.39 10.68 0.98
N LEU A 17 19.13 10.72 0.55
CA LEU A 17 18.62 9.99 -0.62
C LEU A 17 19.31 10.43 -1.90
N ALA A 18 19.50 11.73 -2.09
CA ALA A 18 20.26 12.25 -3.22
C ALA A 18 21.71 11.74 -3.22
N ALA A 19 22.36 11.72 -2.06
CA ALA A 19 23.70 11.14 -1.93
C ALA A 19 23.71 9.65 -2.30
N ARG A 20 22.68 8.90 -1.93
CA ARG A 20 22.52 7.49 -2.33
C ARG A 20 22.30 7.34 -3.84
N ILE A 21 21.45 8.18 -4.44
CA ILE A 21 21.17 8.17 -5.88
C ILE A 21 22.46 8.43 -6.68
N MET A 22 23.27 9.43 -6.31
CA MET A 22 24.54 9.72 -6.98
C MET A 22 25.55 8.57 -6.89
N LYS A 23 25.50 7.76 -5.82
CA LYS A 23 26.36 6.58 -5.66
C LYS A 23 25.86 5.38 -6.49
N MET A 24 24.54 5.24 -6.63
CA MET A 24 23.90 4.07 -7.24
C MET A 24 23.74 4.20 -8.77
N LEU A 25 23.57 5.41 -9.27
CA LEU A 25 23.43 5.67 -10.70
C LEU A 25 24.80 5.96 -11.33
N THR A 26 24.98 5.45 -12.55
CA THR A 26 26.12 5.85 -13.38
C THR A 26 26.01 7.34 -13.74
N PRO A 27 27.13 8.01 -14.07
CA PRO A 27 27.11 9.42 -14.50
C PRO A 27 26.13 9.67 -15.65
N SER A 28 26.06 8.77 -16.64
CA SER A 28 25.15 8.89 -17.77
C SER A 28 23.68 8.73 -17.38
N GLN A 29 23.35 7.83 -16.44
CA GLN A 29 21.99 7.71 -15.92
C GLN A 29 21.57 8.95 -15.14
N LEU A 30 22.47 9.49 -14.32
CA LEU A 30 22.19 10.70 -13.53
C LEU A 30 22.00 11.92 -14.44
N GLU A 31 22.83 12.06 -15.48
CA GLU A 31 22.68 13.12 -16.48
C GLU A 31 21.36 12.99 -17.23
N ALA A 32 20.98 11.76 -17.60
CA ALA A 32 19.75 11.48 -18.34
C ALA A 32 18.47 11.83 -17.57
N ILE A 33 18.48 11.96 -16.24
CA ILE A 33 17.29 12.39 -15.47
C ILE A 33 16.98 13.85 -15.80
N ASP A 34 15.80 14.10 -16.35
CA ASP A 34 15.36 15.43 -16.79
C ASP A 34 14.70 16.23 -15.64
N VAL A 35 14.03 15.54 -14.71
CA VAL A 35 13.22 16.17 -13.67
C VAL A 35 12.98 15.23 -12.49
N VAL A 36 12.93 15.80 -11.28
CA VAL A 36 12.53 15.12 -10.04
C VAL A 36 11.10 15.49 -9.70
N MET A 37 10.28 14.49 -9.38
CA MET A 37 8.87 14.67 -9.05
C MET A 37 8.47 13.91 -7.78
N PRO A 38 7.75 14.53 -6.83
CA PRO A 38 7.23 13.83 -5.68
C PRO A 38 6.00 13.01 -6.05
N ILE A 39 5.81 11.91 -5.34
CA ILE A 39 4.50 11.28 -5.18
C ILE A 39 3.82 11.93 -3.97
N PRO A 40 2.73 12.69 -4.17
CA PRO A 40 2.14 13.50 -3.11
C PRO A 40 1.40 12.66 -2.06
N GLU A 41 1.35 13.08 -0.80
CA GLU A 41 1.79 14.39 -0.28
C GLU A 41 3.05 14.31 0.58
N THR A 42 3.34 13.14 1.17
CA THR A 42 4.46 12.96 2.11
C THR A 42 5.78 13.36 1.47
N SER A 43 6.03 12.95 0.23
CA SER A 43 7.29 13.17 -0.47
C SER A 43 7.48 14.59 -0.97
N ASN A 44 6.48 15.47 -0.82
CA ASN A 44 6.61 16.89 -1.17
C ASN A 44 7.68 17.61 -0.32
N THR A 45 8.06 17.07 0.84
CA THR A 45 9.16 17.60 1.66
C THR A 45 10.52 17.03 1.24
N THR A 46 10.56 15.77 0.81
CA THR A 46 11.80 15.04 0.51
C THR A 46 12.28 15.30 -0.92
N ALA A 47 11.38 15.31 -1.90
CA ALA A 47 11.72 15.44 -3.31
C ALA A 47 12.38 16.79 -3.68
N PRO A 48 11.98 17.95 -3.11
CA PRO A 48 12.69 19.21 -3.34
C PRO A 48 14.15 19.15 -2.89
N CYS A 49 14.43 18.55 -1.73
CA CYS A 49 15.80 18.37 -1.22
C CYS A 49 16.61 17.45 -2.15
N VAL A 50 15.99 16.39 -2.67
CA VAL A 50 16.61 15.52 -3.68
C VAL A 50 16.95 16.31 -4.94
N ALA A 51 15.98 17.04 -5.50
CA ALA A 51 16.15 17.83 -6.72
C ALA A 51 17.27 18.88 -6.58
N ALA A 52 17.26 19.62 -5.47
CA ALA A 52 18.27 20.62 -5.16
C ALA A 52 19.67 19.99 -5.08
N ARG A 53 19.81 18.84 -4.39
CA ARG A 53 21.11 18.19 -4.19
C ARG A 53 21.66 17.54 -5.46
N LEU A 54 20.79 17.06 -6.35
CA LEU A 54 21.13 16.52 -7.67
C LEU A 54 21.31 17.61 -8.73
N ASN A 55 21.02 18.87 -8.41
CA ASN A 55 20.95 19.98 -9.37
C ASN A 55 20.04 19.68 -10.56
N LYS A 56 18.85 19.14 -10.26
CA LYS A 56 17.82 18.81 -11.25
C LYS A 56 16.55 19.63 -11.01
N PRO A 57 15.78 19.97 -12.05
CA PRO A 57 14.49 20.65 -11.89
C PRO A 57 13.55 19.85 -11.00
N TYR A 58 12.87 20.55 -10.08
CA TYR A 58 11.73 20.01 -9.34
C TYR A 58 10.42 20.38 -10.04
N ARG A 59 9.53 19.41 -10.27
CA ARG A 59 8.19 19.66 -10.79
C ARG A 59 7.16 18.81 -10.06
N GLN A 60 5.97 19.37 -9.90
CA GLN A 60 4.82 18.61 -9.47
C GLN A 60 4.17 17.97 -10.71
N GLY A 61 4.42 16.67 -10.91
CA GLY A 61 3.78 15.90 -11.99
C GLY A 61 2.47 15.25 -11.57
N PHE A 62 2.34 14.87 -10.29
CA PHE A 62 1.15 14.25 -9.75
C PHE A 62 0.34 15.21 -8.88
N ILE A 63 -0.98 15.16 -9.05
CA ILE A 63 -1.94 15.83 -8.18
C ILE A 63 -2.74 14.74 -7.46
N LYS A 64 -2.76 14.80 -6.13
CA LYS A 64 -3.60 13.94 -5.31
C LYS A 64 -5.04 14.44 -5.34
N SER A 65 -5.97 13.58 -5.72
CA SER A 65 -7.38 13.84 -5.59
C SER A 65 -7.73 13.95 -4.10
N ARG A 66 -8.12 15.14 -3.63
CA ARG A 66 -8.47 15.35 -2.22
C ARG A 66 -9.78 14.65 -1.83
N TYR A 67 -10.67 14.47 -2.80
CA TYR A 67 -12.00 13.90 -2.61
C TYR A 67 -12.10 12.54 -3.31
N VAL A 68 -11.59 11.50 -2.66
CA VAL A 68 -11.74 10.12 -3.14
C VAL A 68 -12.83 9.44 -2.32
N PHE A 69 -14.02 9.29 -2.90
CA PHE A 69 -15.09 8.54 -2.25
C PHE A 69 -14.74 7.04 -2.20
N ARG A 70 -15.07 6.39 -1.08
CA ARG A 70 -15.11 4.92 -1.04
C ARG A 70 -16.11 4.49 -2.09
N THR A 71 -15.66 3.68 -3.05
CA THR A 71 -16.52 3.19 -4.13
C THR A 71 -17.44 2.13 -3.55
N PHE A 72 -18.56 2.55 -2.96
CA PHE A 72 -19.43 1.65 -2.20
C PHE A 72 -20.28 0.74 -3.10
N ILE A 73 -20.58 1.14 -4.33
CA ILE A 73 -21.37 0.32 -5.27
C ILE A 73 -20.85 0.61 -6.69
N MET A 74 -20.05 -0.29 -7.25
CA MET A 74 -19.85 -0.33 -8.71
C MET A 74 -19.97 -1.79 -9.17
N PRO A 75 -20.90 -2.10 -10.08
CA PRO A 75 -21.06 -3.46 -10.59
C PRO A 75 -19.87 -3.77 -11.50
N GLY A 76 -19.01 -4.70 -11.06
CA GLY A 76 -17.89 -5.21 -11.88
C GLY A 76 -16.50 -5.01 -11.26
N GLN A 77 -15.75 -6.11 -11.17
CA GLN A 77 -14.39 -6.16 -10.62
C GLN A 77 -13.38 -5.31 -11.40
N LYS A 78 -13.58 -5.15 -12.72
CA LYS A 78 -12.77 -4.29 -13.60
C LYS A 78 -12.89 -2.80 -13.25
N ALA A 79 -14.07 -2.31 -12.86
CA ALA A 79 -14.28 -0.92 -12.45
C ALA A 79 -13.60 -0.59 -11.10
N ARG A 80 -13.37 -1.61 -10.26
CA ARG A 80 -12.72 -1.48 -8.95
C ARG A 80 -11.19 -1.42 -9.05
N GLN A 81 -10.60 -1.99 -10.11
CA GLN A 81 -9.14 -2.04 -10.33
C GLN A 81 -8.52 -0.70 -10.75
N LYS A 82 -9.29 0.27 -11.29
CA LYS A 82 -8.83 1.66 -11.55
C LYS A 82 -8.65 2.51 -10.27
N GLY A 83 -8.27 1.89 -9.15
CA GLY A 83 -8.25 2.52 -7.83
C GLY A 83 -7.15 3.58 -7.65
N VAL A 84 -6.02 3.48 -8.35
CA VAL A 84 -4.93 4.48 -8.28
C VAL A 84 -5.23 5.68 -9.17
N ARG A 85 -5.80 5.47 -10.37
CA ARG A 85 -6.32 6.55 -11.24
C ARG A 85 -7.33 7.46 -10.54
N ARG A 86 -8.05 6.94 -9.55
CA ARG A 86 -8.95 7.76 -8.71
C ARG A 86 -8.21 8.60 -7.67
N LYS A 87 -7.04 8.16 -7.23
CA LYS A 87 -6.27 8.78 -6.14
C LYS A 87 -5.25 9.80 -6.63
N LEU A 88 -4.65 9.57 -7.79
CA LEU A 88 -3.59 10.41 -8.36
C LEU A 88 -3.91 10.72 -9.82
N ASN A 89 -3.73 11.98 -10.21
CA ASN A 89 -3.82 12.45 -11.59
C ASN A 89 -2.43 12.89 -12.07
N ALA A 90 -2.02 12.41 -13.25
CA ALA A 90 -0.74 12.74 -13.88
C ALA A 90 -0.91 13.92 -14.84
N MET A 91 -0.16 15.00 -14.63
CA MET A 91 -0.14 16.15 -15.53
C MET A 91 0.72 15.86 -16.75
N GLN A 92 0.12 15.38 -17.85
CA GLN A 92 0.82 14.99 -19.09
C GLN A 92 1.95 15.94 -19.54
N PRO A 93 1.79 17.28 -19.57
CA PRO A 93 2.87 18.18 -20.00
C PRO A 93 4.14 18.12 -19.11
N GLN A 94 4.01 17.63 -17.88
CA GLN A 94 5.14 17.45 -16.99
C GLN A 94 5.95 16.19 -17.32
N PHE A 95 5.33 15.16 -17.88
CA PHE A 95 5.96 13.86 -18.16
C PHE A 95 6.41 13.68 -19.62
N ALA A 96 5.70 14.29 -20.56
CA ALA A 96 5.94 14.12 -21.99
C ALA A 96 7.43 14.28 -22.37
N ASP A 97 7.95 13.24 -23.03
CA ASP A 97 9.32 13.14 -23.56
C ASP A 97 10.44 13.31 -22.53
N LYS A 98 10.16 13.07 -21.23
CA LYS A 98 11.14 13.20 -20.15
C LYS A 98 11.49 11.88 -19.48
N ASN A 99 12.73 11.76 -19.04
CA ASN A 99 13.19 10.77 -18.09
C ASN A 99 12.96 11.31 -16.68
N VAL A 100 12.03 10.72 -15.95
CA VAL A 100 11.58 11.25 -14.65
C VAL A 100 12.17 10.44 -13.49
N LEU A 101 12.56 11.13 -12.43
CA LEU A 101 12.86 10.53 -11.13
C LEU A 101 11.68 10.78 -10.19
N LEU A 102 10.93 9.72 -9.89
CA LEU A 102 9.83 9.74 -8.94
C LEU A 102 10.35 9.47 -7.53
N VAL A 103 9.92 10.26 -6.56
CA VAL A 103 10.29 10.10 -5.14
C VAL A 103 9.03 9.78 -4.33
N ASP A 104 9.02 8.60 -3.71
CA ASP A 104 7.97 8.17 -2.77
C ASP A 104 8.50 8.06 -1.34
N ASP A 105 7.60 8.02 -0.37
CA ASP A 105 7.98 7.85 1.02
C ASP A 105 8.47 6.42 1.29
N SER A 106 7.79 5.42 0.73
CA SER A 106 8.00 4.02 1.03
C SER A 106 7.43 3.12 -0.08
N ILE A 107 7.95 1.90 -0.22
CA ILE A 107 7.37 0.86 -1.06
C ILE A 107 7.03 -0.34 -0.17
N VAL A 108 5.73 -0.64 -0.05
CA VAL A 108 5.22 -1.74 0.79
C VAL A 108 4.87 -2.97 -0.07
N ARG A 109 3.70 -2.97 -0.71
CA ARG A 109 3.21 -4.08 -1.55
C ARG A 109 3.58 -3.94 -3.03
N GLY A 110 4.13 -2.80 -3.43
CA GLY A 110 4.50 -2.50 -4.82
C GLY A 110 3.35 -2.20 -5.78
N THR A 111 2.11 -2.58 -5.46
CA THR A 111 0.94 -2.36 -6.32
C THR A 111 0.73 -0.89 -6.65
N THR A 112 0.74 0.00 -5.65
CA THR A 112 0.62 1.45 -5.87
C THR A 112 1.79 1.99 -6.69
N SER A 113 3.02 1.60 -6.38
CA SER A 113 4.22 2.07 -7.09
C SER A 113 4.20 1.64 -8.56
N ARG A 114 3.77 0.40 -8.85
CA ARG A 114 3.60 -0.11 -10.21
C ARG A 114 2.57 0.71 -11.00
N GLU A 115 1.41 0.98 -10.41
CA GLU A 115 0.38 1.81 -11.03
C GLU A 115 0.86 3.25 -11.28
N ILE A 116 1.64 3.82 -10.36
CA ILE A 116 2.23 5.16 -10.53
C ILE A 116 3.21 5.18 -11.71
N VAL A 117 4.07 4.17 -11.84
CA VAL A 117 5.00 4.04 -12.98
C VAL A 117 4.23 3.90 -14.29
N ILE A 118 3.14 3.11 -14.31
CA ILE A 118 2.26 2.99 -15.47
C ILE A 118 1.67 4.36 -15.83
N LEU A 119 1.12 5.10 -14.87
CA LEU A 119 0.55 6.43 -15.10
C LEU A 119 1.58 7.43 -15.64
N ALA A 120 2.82 7.38 -15.14
CA ALA A 120 3.89 8.24 -15.65
C ALA A 120 4.22 7.91 -17.12
N LYS A 121 4.30 6.62 -17.48
CA LYS A 121 4.53 6.19 -18.86
C LYS A 121 3.37 6.54 -19.78
N GLU A 122 2.13 6.32 -19.34
CA GLU A 122 0.91 6.73 -20.05
C GLU A 122 0.85 8.25 -20.26
N ALA A 123 1.42 9.02 -19.33
CA ALA A 123 1.55 10.47 -19.45
C ALA A 123 2.70 10.93 -20.36
N GLY A 124 3.46 10.00 -20.96
CA GLY A 124 4.50 10.26 -21.94
C GLY A 124 5.94 10.25 -21.41
N ALA A 125 6.19 9.74 -20.20
CA ALA A 125 7.56 9.60 -19.68
C ALA A 125 8.35 8.53 -20.47
N ARG A 126 9.57 8.87 -20.91
CA ARG A 126 10.47 7.96 -21.65
C ARG A 126 11.04 6.87 -20.75
N ARG A 127 11.61 7.28 -19.62
CA ARG A 127 12.18 6.40 -18.59
C ARG A 127 11.70 6.86 -17.23
N VAL A 128 11.45 5.91 -16.34
CA VAL A 128 10.97 6.19 -14.98
C VAL A 128 11.97 5.58 -14.00
N PHE A 129 12.72 6.44 -13.33
CA PHE A 129 13.52 6.08 -12.16
C PHE A 129 12.65 6.27 -10.91
N PHE A 130 12.81 5.41 -9.92
CA PHE A 130 11.99 5.45 -8.71
C PHE A 130 12.89 5.43 -7.48
N ALA A 131 12.67 6.35 -6.54
CA ALA A 131 13.41 6.42 -5.29
C ALA A 131 12.46 6.41 -4.10
N SER A 132 12.82 5.63 -3.08
CA SER A 132 12.08 5.54 -1.82
C SER A 132 12.89 6.18 -0.70
N ALA A 133 12.25 7.10 0.03
CA ALA A 133 12.84 7.76 1.19
C ALA A 133 13.01 6.83 2.40
N ALA A 134 12.32 5.69 2.40
CA ALA A 134 12.49 4.63 3.37
C ALA A 134 13.40 3.50 2.84
N PRO A 135 14.09 2.77 3.73
CA PRO A 135 14.70 1.50 3.39
C PRO A 135 13.68 0.44 2.97
N ARG A 136 14.19 -0.66 2.41
CA ARG A 136 13.37 -1.82 2.03
C ARG A 136 12.60 -2.35 3.25
N ILE A 137 11.27 -2.37 3.14
CA ILE A 137 10.39 -2.95 4.16
C ILE A 137 10.29 -4.45 3.90
N ARG A 138 10.94 -5.26 4.75
CA ARG A 138 11.10 -6.71 4.56
C ARG A 138 10.41 -7.57 5.62
N HIS A 139 10.04 -6.96 6.74
CA HIS A 139 9.50 -7.66 7.90
C HIS A 139 8.17 -7.03 8.36
N ALA A 140 7.37 -7.82 9.06
CA ALA A 140 6.09 -7.36 9.61
C ALA A 140 6.32 -6.32 10.72
N HIS A 141 5.38 -5.41 10.90
CA HIS A 141 5.38 -4.49 12.04
C HIS A 141 4.53 -5.06 13.17
N ILE A 142 5.04 -5.05 14.40
CA ILE A 142 4.40 -5.70 15.56
C ILE A 142 3.99 -4.73 16.68
N TYR A 143 4.24 -3.43 16.51
CA TYR A 143 3.92 -2.39 17.49
C TYR A 143 2.74 -1.48 17.07
N GLY A 144 1.79 -2.02 16.32
CA GLY A 144 0.51 -1.34 16.03
C GLY A 144 0.38 -0.61 14.68
N ILE A 145 1.46 -0.47 13.89
CA ILE A 145 1.34 -0.06 12.48
C ILE A 145 0.87 -1.27 11.64
N ASP A 146 -0.24 -1.12 10.93
CA ASP A 146 -0.79 -2.16 10.05
C ASP A 146 0.02 -2.25 8.74
N LEU A 147 1.10 -3.04 8.76
CA LEU A 147 1.81 -3.46 7.57
C LEU A 147 1.33 -4.83 7.08
N ALA A 148 1.46 -5.03 5.77
CA ALA A 148 1.15 -6.29 5.11
C ALA A 148 1.93 -7.48 5.72
N SER A 149 1.47 -8.70 5.44
CA SER A 149 2.24 -9.90 5.75
C SER A 149 3.58 -9.92 5.02
N PRO A 150 4.63 -10.55 5.57
CA PRO A 150 5.92 -10.63 4.89
C PRO A 150 5.83 -11.15 3.46
N SER A 151 4.96 -12.15 3.20
CA SER A 151 4.71 -12.69 1.86
C SER A 151 4.05 -11.68 0.90
N GLU A 152 3.29 -10.72 1.42
CA GLU A 152 2.69 -9.61 0.66
C GLU A 152 3.63 -8.40 0.48
N LEU A 153 4.77 -8.36 1.18
CA LEU A 153 5.76 -7.28 1.03
C LEU A 153 6.57 -7.47 -0.25
N LEU A 154 6.68 -6.39 -1.03
CA LEU A 154 7.39 -6.42 -2.31
C LEU A 154 8.87 -6.75 -2.11
N ALA A 155 9.51 -6.13 -1.12
CA ALA A 155 10.95 -6.28 -0.91
C ALA A 155 11.34 -7.56 -0.15
N HIS A 156 10.36 -8.36 0.28
CA HIS A 156 10.62 -9.64 0.94
C HIS A 156 11.22 -10.63 -0.08
N ASN A 157 12.43 -11.12 0.22
CA ASN A 157 13.21 -12.01 -0.63
C ASN A 157 13.40 -11.53 -2.09
N ARG A 158 13.42 -10.21 -2.31
CA ARG A 158 13.70 -9.61 -3.62
C ARG A 158 14.86 -8.63 -3.56
N THR A 159 15.62 -8.62 -4.64
CA THR A 159 16.66 -7.64 -4.96
C THR A 159 16.04 -6.37 -5.54
N ASP A 160 16.80 -5.27 -5.57
CA ASP A 160 16.32 -4.01 -6.14
C ASP A 160 15.99 -4.11 -7.63
N ASP A 161 16.72 -4.95 -8.37
CA ASP A 161 16.49 -5.14 -9.81
C ASP A 161 15.20 -5.93 -10.06
N GLU A 162 14.92 -6.96 -9.26
CA GLU A 162 13.64 -7.67 -9.30
C GLU A 162 12.48 -6.76 -8.89
N ILE A 163 12.69 -5.88 -7.92
CA ILE A 163 11.70 -4.87 -7.51
C ILE A 163 11.45 -3.87 -8.64
N ALA A 164 12.51 -3.34 -9.26
CA ALA A 164 12.42 -2.41 -10.38
C ALA A 164 11.63 -3.02 -11.55
N ALA A 165 11.97 -4.27 -11.92
CA ALA A 165 11.26 -5.02 -12.94
C ALA A 165 9.78 -5.23 -12.57
N HIS A 166 9.49 -5.58 -11.31
CA HIS A 166 8.11 -5.80 -10.84
C HIS A 166 7.23 -4.56 -10.96
N ILE A 167 7.77 -3.38 -10.63
CA ILE A 167 7.01 -2.11 -10.74
C ILE A 167 7.13 -1.47 -12.12
N GLY A 168 7.97 -2.00 -13.01
CA GLY A 168 8.21 -1.49 -14.37
C GLY A 168 9.09 -0.24 -14.42
N ALA A 169 9.88 0.04 -13.39
CA ALA A 169 10.83 1.15 -13.35
C ALA A 169 12.17 0.75 -13.99
N GLU A 170 12.91 1.75 -14.47
CA GLU A 170 14.27 1.59 -14.99
C GLU A 170 15.25 1.18 -13.88
N LYS A 171 15.15 1.86 -12.74
CA LYS A 171 15.91 1.57 -11.53
C LYS A 171 15.07 1.97 -10.33
N VAL A 172 15.20 1.18 -9.27
CA VAL A 172 14.71 1.51 -7.94
C VAL A 172 15.89 1.80 -7.03
N ILE A 173 15.79 2.87 -6.25
CA ILE A 173 16.77 3.26 -5.24
C ILE A 173 16.06 3.36 -3.89
N PHE A 174 16.55 2.63 -2.89
CA PHE A 174 16.07 2.75 -1.51
C PHE A 174 17.06 3.54 -0.66
N GLN A 175 16.54 4.25 0.33
CA GLN A 175 17.33 4.83 1.41
C GLN A 175 18.06 3.74 2.20
N GLU A 176 19.27 4.03 2.67
CA GLU A 176 19.95 3.15 3.63
C GLU A 176 19.42 3.36 5.04
N LEU A 177 19.38 2.29 5.85
CA LEU A 177 18.83 2.34 7.20
C LEU A 177 19.60 3.32 8.09
N ASP A 178 20.94 3.28 8.03
CA ASP A 178 21.79 4.16 8.84
C ASP A 178 21.57 5.64 8.46
N ASP A 179 21.42 5.92 7.16
CA ASP A 179 21.13 7.28 6.71
C ASP A 179 19.73 7.77 7.15
N LEU A 180 18.75 6.88 7.25
CA LEU A 180 17.43 7.20 7.79
C LEU A 180 17.52 7.55 9.29
N ILE A 181 18.26 6.74 10.06
CA ILE A 181 18.50 6.98 11.49
C ILE A 181 19.22 8.32 11.68
N ASP A 182 20.28 8.56 10.92
CA ASP A 182 21.03 9.81 10.92
C ASP A 182 20.13 11.01 10.61
N ALA A 183 19.30 10.91 9.57
CA ALA A 183 18.40 11.99 9.17
C ALA A 183 17.42 12.38 10.29
N CYS A 184 16.91 11.39 11.02
CA CYS A 184 16.06 11.61 12.20
C CYS A 184 16.84 12.24 13.36
N ARG A 185 18.05 11.74 13.67
CA ARG A 185 18.89 12.30 14.76
C ARG A 185 19.29 13.75 14.50
N GLN A 186 19.69 14.08 13.27
CA GLN A 186 20.07 15.45 12.88
C GLN A 186 18.90 16.44 12.94
N ALA A 187 17.66 15.95 12.92
CA ALA A 187 16.46 16.78 13.01
C ALA A 187 16.03 17.05 14.46
N GLN A 188 16.85 16.67 15.43
CA GLN A 188 16.65 17.01 16.83
C GLN A 188 16.90 18.51 17.06
N ALA A 189 15.87 19.21 17.53
CA ALA A 189 15.95 20.61 17.89
C ALA A 189 15.96 20.74 19.43
N ALA A 190 16.99 21.34 20.01
CA ALA A 190 16.99 21.74 21.42
C ALA A 190 16.68 23.25 21.51
N PRO A 191 15.78 23.73 22.41
CA PRO A 191 16.07 23.65 23.85
C PRO A 191 14.90 23.40 24.84
N HIS A 192 13.65 23.11 24.43
CA HIS A 192 12.50 23.09 25.36
C HIS A 192 11.64 21.80 25.34
N GLY A 193 12.26 20.62 25.40
CA GLY A 193 11.51 19.37 25.50
C GLY A 193 12.34 18.10 25.70
N HIS A 194 11.65 16.98 25.93
CA HIS A 194 12.21 15.63 25.94
C HIS A 194 12.98 15.39 24.64
N CYS A 195 14.29 15.21 24.76
CA CYS A 195 15.21 14.93 23.67
C CYS A 195 15.57 13.45 23.67
N ILE A 196 15.69 12.83 22.49
CA ILE A 196 16.28 11.49 22.41
C ILE A 196 17.73 11.53 22.92
N LYS A 197 18.10 10.53 23.72
CA LYS A 197 19.48 10.36 24.20
C LYS A 197 20.31 9.69 23.11
N GLU A 198 21.63 9.87 23.13
CA GLU A 198 22.54 9.17 22.20
C GLU A 198 22.40 7.65 22.28
N SER A 199 22.11 7.13 23.50
CA SER A 199 21.86 5.71 23.75
C SER A 199 20.49 5.21 23.30
N GLN A 200 19.56 6.11 22.94
CA GLN A 200 18.23 5.73 22.53
C GLN A 200 18.25 5.18 21.10
N GLN A 201 17.69 3.99 20.94
CA GLN A 201 17.59 3.28 19.67
C GLN A 201 16.22 3.51 19.05
N PHE A 202 16.18 3.65 17.72
CA PHE A 202 14.94 3.61 16.97
C PHE A 202 14.46 2.17 16.84
N GLU A 203 13.14 2.00 16.79
CA GLU A 203 12.54 0.74 16.37
C GLU A 203 12.70 0.63 14.85
N VAL A 204 13.38 -0.43 14.39
CA VAL A 204 13.76 -0.63 12.98
C VAL A 204 13.46 -2.03 12.47
N GLY A 205 12.71 -2.82 13.23
CA GLY A 205 12.47 -4.24 12.97
C GLY A 205 11.83 -4.49 11.61
N VAL A 206 11.02 -3.57 11.09
CA VAL A 206 10.44 -3.66 9.72
C VAL A 206 11.49 -3.69 8.60
N PHE A 207 12.67 -3.11 8.83
CA PHE A 207 13.75 -2.99 7.85
C PHE A 207 14.76 -4.14 7.96
N ASN A 208 15.10 -4.56 9.18
CA ASN A 208 16.19 -5.52 9.43
C ASN A 208 15.80 -6.77 10.23
N GLY A 209 14.55 -6.88 10.69
CA GLY A 209 14.05 -8.01 11.47
C GLY A 209 14.44 -7.99 12.95
N ASN A 210 15.18 -6.97 13.41
CA ASN A 210 15.60 -6.82 14.80
C ASN A 210 14.61 -5.93 15.56
N TYR A 211 13.74 -6.57 16.33
CA TYR A 211 12.74 -5.91 17.15
C TYR A 211 13.29 -5.60 18.54
N ILE A 212 12.98 -4.40 19.07
CA ILE A 212 13.42 -3.98 20.41
C ILE A 212 12.94 -4.94 21.50
N THR A 213 11.70 -5.41 21.43
CA THR A 213 11.19 -6.44 22.35
C THR A 213 11.47 -7.84 21.82
N PRO A 214 11.88 -8.80 22.67
CA PRO A 214 12.02 -10.20 22.28
C PRO A 214 10.74 -10.74 21.65
N VAL A 215 10.88 -11.36 20.49
CA VAL A 215 9.76 -11.99 19.77
C VAL A 215 9.77 -13.49 20.05
N PRO A 216 8.70 -14.06 20.64
CA PRO A 216 8.62 -15.50 20.89
C PRO A 216 8.70 -16.33 19.59
N GLN A 217 9.24 -17.54 19.69
CA GLN A 217 9.24 -18.48 18.58
C GLN A 217 7.78 -18.77 18.15
N GLY A 218 7.54 -18.81 16.84
CA GLY A 218 6.21 -19.05 16.28
C GLY A 218 5.25 -17.85 16.31
N TYR A 219 5.66 -16.70 16.86
CA TYR A 219 4.81 -15.50 16.93
C TYR A 219 4.35 -15.03 15.54
N PHE A 220 5.25 -14.97 14.55
CA PHE A 220 4.88 -14.56 13.19
C PHE A 220 3.95 -15.55 12.50
N ALA A 221 4.19 -16.87 12.64
CA ALA A 221 3.28 -17.89 12.11
C ALA A 221 1.89 -17.78 12.76
N HIS A 222 1.83 -17.53 14.07
CA HIS A 222 0.58 -17.28 14.77
C HIS A 222 -0.14 -16.01 14.24
N LEU A 223 0.58 -14.92 14.00
CA LEU A 223 0.04 -13.70 13.40
C LEU A 223 -0.50 -13.93 11.99
N GLU A 224 0.23 -14.67 11.15
CA GLU A 224 -0.19 -14.98 9.78
C GLU A 224 -1.43 -15.90 9.77
N ARG A 225 -1.50 -16.88 10.67
CA ARG A 225 -2.72 -17.68 10.86
C ARG A 225 -3.92 -16.83 11.25
N ILE A 226 -3.79 -15.90 12.20
CA ILE A 226 -4.89 -14.97 12.59
C ILE A 226 -5.35 -14.12 11.40
N ARG A 227 -4.39 -13.61 10.60
CA ARG A 227 -4.68 -12.82 9.40
C ARG A 227 -5.42 -13.65 8.35
N GLY A 228 -4.97 -14.88 8.10
CA GLY A 228 -5.62 -15.82 7.19
C GLY A 228 -7.02 -16.20 7.65
N GLU A 229 -7.22 -16.47 8.94
CA GLU A 229 -8.53 -16.76 9.53
C GLU A 229 -9.52 -15.61 9.35
N SER A 230 -9.05 -14.37 9.53
CA SER A 230 -9.86 -13.17 9.30
C SER A 230 -10.28 -13.00 7.83
N LYS A 231 -9.45 -13.48 6.89
CA LYS A 231 -9.72 -13.43 5.45
C LYS A 231 -10.56 -14.62 4.95
N LYS A 232 -10.52 -15.76 5.67
CA LYS A 232 -11.13 -17.05 5.29
C LYS A 232 -12.59 -16.93 4.87
N ILE A 233 -13.41 -16.24 5.68
CA ILE A 233 -14.85 -16.08 5.41
C ILE A 233 -15.09 -15.41 4.06
N LYS A 234 -14.37 -14.30 3.80
CA LYS A 234 -14.49 -13.54 2.54
C LYS A 234 -14.02 -14.34 1.32
N VAL A 235 -12.98 -15.17 1.48
CA VAL A 235 -12.49 -16.02 0.38
C VAL A 235 -13.48 -17.13 0.04
N ILE A 236 -14.07 -17.78 1.06
CA ILE A 236 -15.11 -18.80 0.83
C ILE A 236 -16.35 -18.19 0.17
N GLU A 237 -16.76 -17.00 0.61
CA GLU A 237 -17.89 -16.27 0.01
C GLU A 237 -17.61 -15.93 -1.46
N SER A 238 -16.44 -15.36 -1.76
CA SER A 238 -16.02 -15.07 -3.13
C SER A 238 -15.93 -16.34 -4.01
N ALA A 239 -15.47 -17.46 -3.45
CA ALA A 239 -15.44 -18.73 -4.17
C ALA A 239 -16.86 -19.25 -4.49
N ARG A 240 -17.82 -19.10 -3.57
CA ARG A 240 -19.23 -19.44 -3.82
C ARG A 240 -19.84 -18.56 -4.91
N GLU A 241 -19.55 -17.27 -4.90
CA GLU A 241 -19.98 -16.34 -5.96
C GLU A 241 -19.40 -16.74 -7.32
N ALA A 242 -18.11 -17.07 -7.39
CA ALA A 242 -17.46 -17.51 -8.62
C ALA A 242 -18.08 -18.81 -9.18
N VAL A 243 -18.47 -19.74 -8.30
CA VAL A 243 -19.17 -20.97 -8.69
C VAL A 243 -20.56 -20.65 -9.24
N ALA A 244 -21.31 -19.77 -8.56
CA ALA A 244 -22.63 -19.34 -9.02
C ALA A 244 -22.58 -18.62 -10.37
N ALA A 245 -21.50 -17.88 -10.63
CA ALA A 245 -21.25 -17.20 -11.91
C ALA A 245 -20.66 -18.12 -13.00
N GLY A 246 -20.35 -19.37 -12.70
CA GLY A 246 -19.79 -20.33 -13.67
C GLY A 246 -18.35 -20.08 -14.10
N VAL A 247 -17.59 -19.27 -13.35
CA VAL A 247 -16.20 -18.88 -13.67
C VAL A 247 -15.16 -19.44 -12.69
N ALA A 248 -15.61 -20.27 -11.74
CA ALA A 248 -14.75 -20.80 -10.68
C ALA A 248 -13.65 -21.74 -11.19
N LYS A 249 -12.45 -21.59 -10.60
CA LYS A 249 -11.32 -22.52 -10.75
C LYS A 249 -11.53 -23.77 -9.89
N LYS A 250 -10.72 -24.81 -10.16
CA LYS A 250 -10.77 -26.10 -9.45
C LYS A 250 -10.66 -25.95 -7.92
N ASP A 251 -9.78 -25.08 -7.44
CA ASP A 251 -9.60 -24.88 -6.00
C ASP A 251 -10.74 -24.08 -5.37
N GLU A 252 -11.30 -23.09 -6.08
CA GLU A 252 -12.48 -22.35 -5.63
C GLU A 252 -13.71 -23.26 -5.54
N LEU A 253 -13.86 -24.19 -6.49
CA LEU A 253 -14.90 -25.20 -6.45
C LEU A 253 -14.76 -26.09 -5.21
N ARG A 254 -13.53 -26.55 -4.91
CA ARG A 254 -13.23 -27.36 -3.70
C ARG A 254 -13.47 -26.57 -2.42
N MET A 255 -13.07 -25.30 -2.37
CA MET A 255 -13.32 -24.43 -1.21
C MET A 255 -14.82 -24.22 -0.98
N ALA A 256 -15.61 -24.04 -2.05
CA ALA A 256 -17.05 -23.87 -1.95
C ALA A 256 -17.77 -25.15 -1.45
N THR A 257 -17.25 -26.34 -1.79
CA THR A 257 -17.84 -27.63 -1.42
C THR A 257 -17.38 -28.15 -0.05
N ASN A 258 -16.08 -28.15 0.21
CA ASN A 258 -15.46 -28.77 1.39
C ASN A 258 -15.07 -27.75 2.48
N GLY A 259 -15.21 -26.45 2.19
CA GLY A 259 -14.66 -25.39 3.03
C GLY A 259 -13.17 -25.16 2.78
N ALA A 260 -12.58 -24.28 3.57
CA ALA A 260 -11.16 -23.93 3.47
C ALA A 260 -10.45 -24.12 4.82
N GLU A 261 -9.13 -24.19 4.80
CA GLU A 261 -8.23 -24.19 5.95
C GLU A 261 -7.17 -23.11 5.76
N VAL A 262 -6.53 -22.69 6.86
CA VAL A 262 -5.49 -21.66 6.85
C VAL A 262 -4.18 -22.32 7.23
N THR A 263 -3.16 -22.18 6.39
CA THR A 263 -1.81 -22.69 6.65
C THR A 263 -1.06 -21.80 7.65
N ASP A 264 0.10 -22.26 8.12
CA ASP A 264 0.97 -21.47 9.01
C ASP A 264 1.49 -20.18 8.35
N ASP A 265 1.55 -20.16 7.02
CA ASP A 265 1.90 -18.98 6.21
C ASP A 265 0.71 -18.04 5.98
N GLY A 266 -0.46 -18.34 6.58
CA GLY A 266 -1.69 -17.57 6.44
C GLY A 266 -2.41 -17.76 5.11
N GLU A 267 -1.98 -18.72 4.28
CA GLU A 267 -2.62 -19.04 3.00
C GLU A 267 -3.90 -19.83 3.21
N ILE A 268 -4.93 -19.51 2.42
CA ILE A 268 -6.24 -20.18 2.49
C ILE A 268 -6.29 -21.26 1.42
N VAL A 269 -6.36 -22.51 1.83
CA VAL A 269 -6.35 -23.70 0.95
C VAL A 269 -7.67 -24.46 1.08
N PRO A 270 -8.11 -25.22 0.05
CA PRO A 270 -9.30 -26.06 0.18
C PRO A 270 -9.11 -27.08 1.31
N SER A 271 -10.14 -27.28 2.14
CA SER A 271 -10.08 -28.33 3.16
C SER A 271 -10.04 -29.70 2.51
N ASN A 272 -9.18 -30.57 3.03
CA ASN A 272 -9.09 -31.96 2.59
C ASN A 272 -10.15 -32.85 3.25
N ARG A 273 -10.98 -32.31 4.16
CA ARG A 273 -12.06 -33.07 4.79
C ARG A 273 -13.19 -33.29 3.78
N SER A 274 -13.54 -34.55 3.55
CA SER A 274 -14.73 -34.88 2.78
C SER A 274 -15.97 -34.52 3.62
N LYS A 275 -17.07 -34.08 3.00
CA LYS A 275 -18.35 -33.91 3.71
C LYS A 275 -18.86 -35.19 4.39
N ALA A 276 -18.26 -36.35 4.11
CA ALA A 276 -18.58 -37.61 4.77
C ALA A 276 -17.95 -37.77 6.17
N ASP A 277 -16.93 -36.96 6.51
CA ASP A 277 -16.21 -37.08 7.80
C ASP A 277 -16.77 -36.19 8.92
N THR A 278 -17.82 -35.42 8.67
CA THR A 278 -18.54 -34.67 9.72
C THR A 278 -19.70 -35.49 10.27
N SER A 279 -19.38 -36.58 10.98
CA SER A 279 -20.29 -37.20 11.94
C SER A 279 -19.53 -37.45 13.24
N SER A 280 -20.09 -36.95 14.36
CA SER A 280 -19.57 -36.98 15.75
C SER A 280 -18.32 -36.11 15.98
N THR A 281 -18.24 -35.17 16.93
CA THR A 281 -18.89 -34.98 18.23
C THR A 281 -19.02 -33.48 18.52
N VAL A 282 -20.25 -32.97 18.70
CA VAL A 282 -20.49 -31.64 19.28
C VAL A 282 -20.75 -31.86 20.77
N ASN A 283 -19.72 -31.65 21.61
CA ASN A 283 -19.94 -31.43 23.03
C ASN A 283 -20.46 -30.01 23.21
N GLY A 284 -21.61 -29.91 23.87
CA GLY A 284 -22.36 -28.68 24.02
C GLY A 284 -21.67 -27.66 24.90
N ASP A 285 -21.74 -26.41 24.46
CA ASP A 285 -21.86 -25.27 25.36
C ASP A 285 -22.98 -24.37 24.82
N HIS A 286 -23.92 -24.07 25.70
CA HIS A 286 -25.16 -23.37 25.44
C HIS A 286 -24.91 -21.88 25.08
N LEU A 287 -25.38 -21.45 23.91
CA LEU A 287 -25.78 -20.05 23.70
C LEU A 287 -27.32 -19.95 23.84
N PRO A 288 -27.86 -19.04 24.67
CA PRO A 288 -29.30 -18.94 24.86
C PRO A 288 -29.97 -18.26 23.65
N LEU A 289 -30.98 -18.95 23.11
CA LEU A 289 -31.92 -18.47 22.11
C LEU A 289 -32.69 -17.23 22.63
N LEU A 290 -32.46 -16.08 21.98
CA LEU A 290 -33.25 -14.86 22.17
C LEU A 290 -34.69 -15.10 21.66
N LYS A 291 -35.62 -15.29 22.59
CA LYS A 291 -37.07 -15.29 22.34
C LYS A 291 -37.52 -13.91 21.83
N GLY A 292 -38.32 -13.93 20.77
CA GLY A 292 -38.86 -12.76 20.09
C GLY A 292 -39.59 -11.77 20.99
N LYS A 293 -39.32 -10.49 20.78
CA LYS A 293 -40.15 -9.39 21.26
C LYS A 293 -40.95 -8.81 20.10
N ARG A 294 -42.26 -8.76 20.33
CA ARG A 294 -43.32 -8.17 19.48
C ARG A 294 -42.93 -6.82 18.90
N ARG A 295 -43.08 -6.66 17.58
CA ARG A 295 -43.13 -5.36 16.89
C ARG A 295 -44.34 -4.57 17.40
N ARG A 296 -44.12 -3.35 17.89
CA ARG A 296 -45.14 -2.30 17.93
C ARG A 296 -44.98 -1.45 16.69
N SER A 297 -46.07 -1.22 15.98
CA SER A 297 -46.21 -0.30 14.87
C SER A 297 -46.04 1.14 15.36
N ILE A 298 -45.10 1.87 14.75
CA ILE A 298 -45.07 3.33 14.77
C ILE A 298 -45.32 3.72 13.31
N GLU A 299 -46.40 4.48 13.09
CA GLU A 299 -46.71 5.14 11.83
C GLU A 299 -45.68 6.26 11.63
N GLU A 300 -44.87 6.19 10.58
CA GLU A 300 -44.06 7.30 10.10
C GLU A 300 -44.69 7.83 8.81
N GLU A 301 -45.07 9.09 8.84
CA GLU A 301 -45.61 9.84 7.71
C GLU A 301 -44.57 9.96 6.59
N ASP A 302 -45.02 9.67 5.37
CA ASP A 302 -44.29 9.71 4.11
C ASP A 302 -43.97 11.17 3.70
N GLU A 303 -42.91 11.77 4.23
CA GLU A 303 -42.37 13.02 3.69
C GLU A 303 -41.28 12.73 2.65
N LYS A 304 -41.68 12.68 1.37
CA LYS A 304 -40.76 12.57 0.22
C LYS A 304 -39.81 13.77 0.18
N PRO A 305 -38.47 13.59 0.21
CA PRO A 305 -37.56 14.70 -0.01
C PRO A 305 -37.65 15.17 -1.47
N LYS A 306 -38.01 16.45 -1.63
CA LYS A 306 -38.07 17.17 -2.91
C LYS A 306 -36.71 17.13 -3.61
N ARG A 307 -36.75 16.86 -4.92
CA ARG A 307 -35.68 16.93 -5.94
C ARG A 307 -34.35 17.51 -5.42
N VAL A 308 -33.40 16.62 -5.11
CA VAL A 308 -31.98 16.98 -5.13
C VAL A 308 -31.64 17.21 -6.60
N MET A 309 -31.25 18.44 -6.96
CA MET A 309 -30.74 18.72 -8.30
C MET A 309 -29.46 17.91 -8.50
N ASP A 310 -29.56 16.88 -9.33
CA ASP A 310 -28.45 16.08 -9.80
C ASP A 310 -27.63 16.96 -10.75
N ILE A 311 -26.59 17.61 -10.22
CA ILE A 311 -25.58 18.29 -11.03
C ILE A 311 -24.50 17.26 -11.37
N SER A 312 -24.88 16.18 -12.03
CA SER A 312 -23.93 15.31 -12.72
C SER A 312 -23.39 16.10 -13.91
N MET A 313 -22.33 16.87 -13.69
CA MET A 313 -21.48 17.30 -14.79
C MET A 313 -20.88 16.03 -15.39
N HIS A 314 -21.50 15.57 -16.46
CA HIS A 314 -21.00 14.52 -17.32
C HIS A 314 -19.59 14.96 -17.76
N ASN A 315 -18.57 14.19 -17.38
CA ASN A 315 -17.25 14.34 -17.97
C ASN A 315 -17.40 13.97 -19.45
N GLN A 316 -17.31 14.94 -20.35
CA GLN A 316 -17.43 14.78 -21.81
C GLN A 316 -16.28 13.94 -22.42
N HIS A 317 -15.56 13.17 -21.63
CA HIS A 317 -14.49 12.26 -22.07
C HIS A 317 -14.79 10.78 -21.77
N ASP A 318 -15.98 10.45 -21.27
CA ASP A 318 -16.39 9.06 -21.01
C ASP A 318 -17.07 8.37 -22.21
N PHE A 319 -17.12 9.01 -23.38
CA PHE A 319 -17.54 8.36 -24.63
C PHE A 319 -16.35 8.18 -25.55
N GLU A 320 -16.04 6.92 -25.88
CA GLU A 320 -15.19 6.55 -27.00
C GLU A 320 -15.86 7.06 -28.28
N ALA A 321 -15.12 7.82 -29.09
CA ALA A 321 -15.53 8.13 -30.45
C ALA A 321 -15.32 6.87 -31.28
N GLU A 322 -16.41 6.17 -31.61
CA GLU A 322 -16.43 5.21 -32.70
C GLU A 322 -16.57 6.00 -34.02
N ASP A 323 -15.56 5.86 -34.88
CA ASP A 323 -15.71 5.99 -36.35
C ASP A 323 -15.96 4.58 -36.92
#